data_AF-A0A496VW80-F1
#
_entry.id   AF-A0A496VW80-F1
#
_cell.length_a   1.000
_cell.length_b   1.000
_cell.length_c   1.000
_cell.angle_alpha   90.00
_cell.angle_beta   90.00
_cell.angle_gamma   90.00
#
_symmetry.space_group_name_H-M   'P 1'
#
loop_
_entity.id
_entity.type
_entity.pdbx_description
1 polymer ?
#
loop_
_entity_poly.entity_id
_entity_poly.type
_entity_poly.pdbx_seq_one_letter_code
_entity_poly.pdbx_strand_id
1 'polypeptide(L)'
;MTHRALPPEQGLYDPQQEHDACGVGFIVHIKGEKRHEIINQGLEILRNLTHRGAVGADPLAGDGAGIIIQIPDAFLREEVSQPLPKLGEYGVGMLFLPRDPQTRAECEKIMADVIAAEGQTVLCWRDVPTNNAGLSEGVKAIEPVIRQLFVGKGDNCTDQDAFERKLFVIRKVIEHTVLRQLNIDYADFYIPSFSSRTLLYKGMLLAAQVGDYYPDLQDERMVTALALVHQRFSTNTFPTWDLAQPFRMICHNGEINTLRGNINWMAARRHAMASEYLGEDLD
;
A
#
# COMPACT_ATOMS: atom_id res chain seq x y z
N MET A 1 -22.50 15.44 -23.72
CA MET A 1 -21.79 16.74 -23.68
C MET A 1 -20.54 16.54 -22.86
N THR A 2 -19.38 16.83 -23.44
CA THR A 2 -18.06 16.66 -22.81
C THR A 2 -17.77 17.85 -21.91
N HIS A 3 -18.06 17.74 -20.61
CA HIS A 3 -17.65 18.74 -19.63
C HIS A 3 -16.15 18.61 -19.36
N ARG A 4 -15.35 19.49 -19.98
CA ARG A 4 -13.88 19.57 -19.84
C ARG A 4 -13.41 20.76 -18.97
N ALA A 5 -14.31 21.44 -18.29
CA ALA A 5 -13.98 22.55 -17.40
C ALA A 5 -14.98 22.61 -16.24
N LEU A 6 -14.49 23.08 -15.08
CA LEU A 6 -15.31 23.42 -13.94
C LEU A 6 -16.40 24.44 -14.37
N PRO A 7 -17.60 24.38 -13.78
CA PRO A 7 -18.63 25.39 -14.03
C PRO A 7 -18.06 26.80 -13.81
N PRO A 8 -18.48 27.81 -14.57
CA PRO A 8 -18.18 29.20 -14.23
C PRO A 8 -18.84 29.58 -12.89
N GLU A 9 -18.33 30.63 -12.24
CA GLU A 9 -18.88 31.16 -10.99
C GLU A 9 -20.40 31.36 -11.09
N GLN A 10 -21.16 30.76 -10.16
CA GLN A 10 -22.62 30.89 -10.13
C GLN A 10 -23.15 31.00 -8.70
N GLY A 11 -23.87 32.07 -8.38
CA GLY A 11 -24.37 32.29 -7.02
C GLY A 11 -23.24 32.40 -6.00
N LEU A 12 -23.21 31.50 -5.01
CA LEU A 12 -22.13 31.41 -4.00
C LEU A 12 -20.99 30.47 -4.41
N TYR A 13 -21.07 29.84 -5.58
CA TYR A 13 -20.04 28.93 -6.06
C TYR A 13 -18.93 29.70 -6.77
N ASP A 14 -17.73 29.69 -6.17
CA ASP A 14 -16.47 30.18 -6.75
C ASP A 14 -15.57 28.98 -7.11
N PRO A 15 -15.23 28.76 -8.40
CA PRO A 15 -14.35 27.67 -8.83
C PRO A 15 -12.94 27.71 -8.18
N GLN A 16 -12.51 28.87 -7.68
CA GLN A 16 -11.25 29.01 -6.96
C GLN A 16 -11.31 28.50 -5.50
N GLN A 17 -12.52 28.21 -5.01
CA GLN A 17 -12.80 27.67 -3.67
C GLN A 17 -13.25 26.21 -3.74
N GLU A 18 -13.07 25.52 -4.87
CA GLU A 18 -13.31 24.08 -4.95
C GLU A 18 -12.17 23.36 -4.21
N HIS A 19 -12.52 22.55 -3.20
CA HIS A 19 -11.57 21.85 -2.35
C HIS A 19 -11.77 20.34 -2.44
N ASP A 20 -10.69 19.60 -2.71
CA ASP A 20 -10.68 18.15 -2.62
C ASP A 20 -10.92 17.71 -1.18
N ALA A 21 -12.00 16.97 -0.95
CA ALA A 21 -12.33 16.46 0.36
C ALA A 21 -11.90 14.99 0.50
N CYS A 22 -10.60 14.69 0.51
CA CYS A 22 -10.18 13.35 0.95
C CYS A 22 -10.58 13.12 2.43
N GLY A 23 -10.55 11.87 2.88
CA GLY A 23 -10.76 11.50 4.28
C GLY A 23 -9.55 10.78 4.84
N VAL A 24 -9.07 11.20 6.01
CA VAL A 24 -8.01 10.49 6.75
C VAL A 24 -8.44 10.35 8.21
N GLY A 25 -8.12 9.23 8.83
CA GLY A 25 -8.36 9.01 10.24
C GLY A 25 -7.44 7.93 10.79
N PHE A 26 -7.18 7.96 12.09
CA PHE A 26 -6.39 6.93 12.73
C PHE A 26 -6.90 6.63 14.13
N ILE A 27 -6.65 5.42 14.58
CA ILE A 27 -6.97 4.94 15.92
C ILE A 27 -5.74 4.27 16.47
N VAL A 28 -5.41 4.58 17.72
CA VAL A 28 -4.31 3.97 18.45
C VAL A 28 -4.78 3.57 19.83
N HIS A 29 -4.44 2.36 20.24
CA HIS A 29 -4.53 1.98 21.64
C HIS A 29 -3.33 2.57 22.40
N ILE A 30 -3.57 3.53 23.31
CA ILE A 30 -2.50 4.31 23.96
C ILE A 30 -1.46 3.46 24.71
N LYS A 31 -1.85 2.30 25.23
CA LYS A 31 -0.95 1.34 25.91
C LYS A 31 -0.27 0.34 24.97
N GLY A 32 -0.53 0.40 23.67
CA GLY A 32 0.01 -0.53 22.67
C GLY A 32 -0.61 -1.92 22.69
N GLU A 33 -1.73 -2.14 23.38
CA GLU A 33 -2.43 -3.43 23.39
C GLU A 33 -3.10 -3.68 22.03
N LYS A 34 -2.75 -4.79 21.40
CA LYS A 34 -3.31 -5.18 20.11
C LYS A 34 -4.68 -5.81 20.30
N ARG A 35 -5.69 -5.30 19.59
CA ARG A 35 -7.07 -5.80 19.62
C ARG A 35 -7.66 -5.76 18.21
N HIS A 36 -8.54 -6.71 17.89
CA HIS A 36 -9.27 -6.72 16.63
C HIS A 36 -10.25 -5.54 16.53
N GLU A 37 -10.77 -5.08 17.67
CA GLU A 37 -11.61 -3.88 17.77
C GLU A 37 -10.98 -2.65 17.09
N ILE A 38 -9.66 -2.48 17.14
CA ILE A 38 -8.97 -1.35 16.48
C ILE A 38 -9.11 -1.43 14.95
N ILE A 39 -9.15 -2.63 14.37
CA ILE A 39 -9.43 -2.82 12.95
C ILE A 39 -10.88 -2.45 12.64
N ASN A 40 -11.83 -2.95 13.43
CA ASN A 40 -13.26 -2.64 13.26
C ASN A 40 -13.55 -1.14 13.33
N GLN A 41 -12.96 -0.45 14.30
CA GLN A 41 -13.11 1.00 14.41
C GLN A 41 -12.43 1.74 13.24
N GLY A 42 -11.30 1.24 12.72
CA GLY A 42 -10.68 1.78 11.51
C GLY A 42 -11.57 1.63 10.27
N LEU A 43 -12.18 0.46 10.08
CA LEU A 43 -13.15 0.21 9.01
C LEU A 43 -14.42 1.05 9.19
N GLU A 44 -14.85 1.30 10.43
CA GLU A 44 -15.96 2.20 10.74
C GLU A 44 -15.65 3.64 10.35
N ILE A 45 -14.43 4.14 10.60
CA ILE A 45 -13.98 5.44 10.09
C ILE A 45 -14.12 5.48 8.56
N LEU A 46 -13.64 4.45 7.84
CA LEU A 46 -13.76 4.41 6.38
C LEU A 46 -15.23 4.48 5.94
N ARG A 47 -16.12 3.67 6.54
CA ARG A 47 -17.56 3.72 6.25
C ARG A 47 -18.13 5.13 6.44
N ASN A 48 -17.75 5.81 7.52
CA ASN A 48 -18.18 7.17 7.82
C ASN A 48 -17.56 8.23 6.91
N LEU A 49 -16.44 7.95 6.24
CA LEU A 49 -15.81 8.82 5.24
C LEU A 49 -16.39 8.67 3.82
N THR A 50 -17.37 7.80 3.61
CA THR A 50 -17.95 7.54 2.28
C THR A 50 -18.49 8.81 1.60
N HIS A 51 -19.08 9.73 2.38
CA HIS A 51 -19.58 11.02 1.88
C HIS A 51 -18.48 11.98 1.40
N ARG A 52 -17.21 11.63 1.63
CA ARG A 52 -16.01 12.37 1.21
C ARG A 52 -15.24 11.64 0.10
N GLY A 53 -15.69 10.46 -0.33
CA GLY A 53 -15.13 9.81 -1.50
C GLY A 53 -15.71 10.40 -2.78
N ALA A 54 -14.91 10.44 -3.85
CA ALA A 54 -15.47 10.62 -5.18
C ALA A 54 -16.04 9.28 -5.63
N VAL A 55 -17.22 9.33 -6.26
CA VAL A 55 -17.70 8.26 -7.11
C VAL A 55 -17.61 8.76 -8.55
N GLY A 56 -17.02 7.95 -9.43
CA GLY A 56 -16.94 8.30 -10.85
C GLY A 56 -18.30 8.20 -11.54
N ALA A 57 -18.29 8.16 -12.88
CA ALA A 57 -19.51 7.85 -13.66
C ALA A 57 -20.10 6.46 -13.30
N ASP A 58 -19.25 5.57 -12.80
CA ASP A 58 -19.60 4.26 -12.27
C ASP A 58 -19.65 4.35 -10.72
N PRO A 59 -20.82 4.16 -10.09
CA PRO A 59 -20.97 4.29 -8.64
C PRO A 59 -20.21 3.22 -7.84
N LEU A 60 -19.76 2.15 -8.49
CA LEU A 60 -18.95 1.09 -7.88
C LEU A 60 -17.44 1.29 -8.09
N ALA A 61 -17.04 2.34 -8.81
CA ALA A 61 -15.64 2.69 -9.01
C ALA A 61 -15.23 3.79 -8.02
N GLY A 62 -14.46 3.41 -7.00
CA GLY A 62 -13.86 4.34 -6.04
C GLY A 62 -12.44 4.74 -6.45
N ASP A 63 -12.02 5.95 -6.06
CA ASP A 63 -10.68 6.48 -6.38
C ASP A 63 -9.54 5.88 -5.54
N GLY A 64 -9.88 5.14 -4.49
CA GLY A 64 -8.95 4.40 -3.67
C GLY A 64 -9.21 4.53 -2.17
N ALA A 65 -9.11 3.41 -1.48
CA ALA A 65 -9.27 3.32 -0.03
C ALA A 65 -8.28 2.32 0.56
N GLY A 66 -7.98 2.45 1.84
CA GLY A 66 -7.14 1.48 2.52
C GLY A 66 -6.93 1.71 4.00
N ILE A 67 -6.25 0.76 4.60
CA ILE A 67 -5.87 0.69 6.00
C ILE A 67 -4.42 0.21 6.13
N ILE A 68 -3.64 0.85 6.99
CA ILE A 68 -2.36 0.34 7.47
C ILE A 68 -2.52 -0.15 8.91
N ILE A 69 -2.01 -1.35 9.17
CA ILE A 69 -2.02 -1.99 10.48
C ILE A 69 -0.60 -2.45 10.84
N GLN A 70 -0.37 -2.73 12.12
CA GLN A 70 0.78 -3.54 12.52
C GLN A 70 0.65 -4.99 12.06
N ILE A 71 1.77 -5.70 11.92
CA ILE A 71 1.78 -7.14 11.61
C ILE A 71 0.96 -7.93 12.65
N PRO A 72 -0.08 -8.67 12.20
CA PRO A 72 -0.89 -9.54 13.03
C PRO A 72 -0.27 -10.95 13.07
N ASP A 73 0.81 -11.10 13.86
CA ASP A 73 1.66 -12.29 13.89
C ASP A 73 0.91 -13.62 14.08
N ALA A 74 -0.05 -13.67 15.01
CA ALA A 74 -0.82 -14.88 15.30
C ALA A 74 -1.69 -15.31 14.11
N PHE A 75 -2.31 -14.36 13.41
CA PHE A 75 -3.07 -14.64 12.18
C PHE A 75 -2.13 -15.20 11.11
N LEU A 76 -1.04 -14.49 10.80
CA LEU A 76 -0.17 -14.88 9.68
C LEU A 76 0.46 -16.26 9.86
N ARG A 77 0.83 -16.65 11.10
CA ARG A 77 1.39 -17.97 11.39
C ARG A 77 0.44 -19.12 11.09
N GLU A 78 -0.85 -18.91 11.28
CA GLU A 78 -1.89 -19.92 11.00
C GLU A 78 -2.25 -19.96 9.51
N GLU A 79 -2.00 -18.87 8.78
CA GLU A 79 -2.35 -18.72 7.36
C GLU A 79 -1.23 -19.17 6.40
N VAL A 80 -0.05 -19.54 6.92
CA VAL A 80 1.06 -20.06 6.13
C VAL A 80 1.48 -21.44 6.61
N SER A 81 1.91 -22.28 5.68
CA SER A 81 2.31 -23.65 5.99
C SER A 81 3.72 -23.76 6.59
N GLN A 82 4.55 -22.73 6.44
CA GLN A 82 5.91 -22.73 6.94
C GLN A 82 6.03 -22.03 8.30
N PRO A 83 6.85 -22.55 9.21
CA PRO A 83 7.09 -21.89 10.49
C PRO A 83 7.77 -20.54 10.27
N LEU A 84 7.15 -19.48 10.77
CA LEU A 84 7.74 -18.13 10.72
C LEU A 84 8.76 -17.92 11.86
N PRO A 85 9.87 -17.22 11.62
CA PRO A 85 10.76 -16.72 12.68
C PRO A 85 10.02 -15.87 13.71
N LYS A 86 10.70 -15.47 14.80
CA LYS A 86 10.11 -14.59 15.81
C LYS A 86 9.62 -13.28 15.17
N LEU A 87 8.54 -12.68 15.69
CA LEU A 87 8.10 -11.36 15.25
C LEU A 87 9.26 -10.34 15.33
N GLY A 88 9.51 -9.64 14.23
CA GLY A 88 10.65 -8.74 14.05
C GLY A 88 11.88 -9.39 13.39
N GLU A 89 11.90 -10.71 13.26
CA GLU A 89 12.89 -11.49 12.49
C GLU A 89 12.31 -12.01 11.16
N TYR A 90 11.08 -11.65 10.83
CA TYR A 90 10.52 -11.80 9.51
C TYR A 90 9.75 -10.54 9.09
N GLY A 91 9.71 -10.30 7.79
CA GLY A 91 8.99 -9.22 7.15
C GLY A 91 7.98 -9.76 6.15
N VAL A 92 6.98 -8.94 5.83
CA VAL A 92 5.93 -9.25 4.87
C VAL A 92 5.90 -8.17 3.80
N GLY A 93 6.07 -8.59 2.56
CA GLY A 93 5.77 -7.80 1.37
C GLY A 93 4.32 -8.01 0.96
N MET A 94 3.47 -6.98 1.05
CA MET A 94 2.20 -6.97 0.32
C MET A 94 2.51 -6.58 -1.11
N LEU A 95 2.01 -7.33 -2.09
CA LEU A 95 2.39 -7.21 -3.50
C LEU A 95 1.14 -7.15 -4.38
N PHE A 96 1.15 -6.19 -5.31
CA PHE A 96 0.26 -6.16 -6.46
C PHE A 96 1.07 -6.63 -7.66
N LEU A 97 0.73 -7.81 -8.17
CA LEU A 97 1.45 -8.48 -9.24
C LEU A 97 0.66 -8.47 -10.55
N PRO A 98 1.35 -8.56 -11.69
CA PRO A 98 0.72 -8.73 -12.98
C PRO A 98 -0.25 -9.92 -13.02
N ARG A 99 -1.34 -9.75 -13.76
CA ARG A 99 -2.34 -10.81 -13.98
C ARG A 99 -1.78 -11.93 -14.87
N ASP A 100 -0.96 -11.57 -15.85
CA ASP A 100 -0.28 -12.52 -16.71
C ASP A 100 0.63 -13.46 -15.87
N PRO A 101 0.40 -14.79 -15.89
CA PRO A 101 1.16 -15.72 -15.08
C PRO A 101 2.66 -15.75 -15.40
N GLN A 102 3.05 -15.50 -16.65
CA GLN A 102 4.45 -15.54 -17.06
C GLN A 102 5.20 -14.30 -16.55
N THR A 103 4.65 -13.10 -16.75
CA THR A 103 5.21 -11.86 -16.19
C THR A 103 5.27 -11.93 -14.66
N ARG A 104 4.24 -12.50 -14.02
CA ARG A 104 4.21 -12.70 -12.57
C ARG A 104 5.33 -13.62 -12.09
N ALA A 105 5.55 -14.75 -12.77
CA ALA A 105 6.63 -15.67 -12.42
C ALA A 105 8.02 -15.02 -12.55
N GLU A 106 8.24 -14.18 -13.57
CA GLU A 106 9.48 -13.40 -13.69
C GLU A 106 9.64 -12.38 -12.54
N CYS A 107 8.56 -11.70 -12.13
CA CYS A 107 8.58 -10.82 -10.95
C CYS A 107 8.98 -11.60 -9.68
N GLU A 108 8.39 -12.78 -9.46
CA GLU A 108 8.69 -13.66 -8.32
C GLU A 108 10.13 -14.14 -8.30
N LYS A 109 10.68 -14.45 -9.47
CA LYS A 109 12.10 -14.80 -9.63
C LYS A 109 13.02 -13.63 -9.30
N ILE A 110 12.76 -12.45 -9.87
CA ILE A 110 13.54 -11.23 -9.58
C ILE A 110 13.51 -10.92 -8.07
N MET A 111 12.35 -11.06 -7.42
CA MET A 111 12.24 -10.87 -5.98
C MET A 111 13.10 -11.85 -5.20
N ALA A 112 13.06 -13.14 -5.53
CA ALA A 112 13.89 -14.15 -4.87
C ALA A 112 15.39 -13.87 -5.06
N ASP A 113 15.80 -13.52 -6.28
CA ASP A 113 17.20 -13.22 -6.61
C ASP A 113 17.71 -11.99 -5.83
N VAL A 114 16.92 -10.92 -5.78
CA VAL A 114 17.28 -9.69 -5.02
C VAL A 114 17.31 -9.97 -3.51
N ILE A 115 16.32 -10.68 -2.96
CA ILE A 115 16.29 -11.02 -1.53
C ILE A 115 17.52 -11.82 -1.12
N ALA A 116 17.91 -12.80 -1.95
CA ALA A 116 19.11 -13.61 -1.72
C ALA A 116 20.40 -12.78 -1.83
N ALA A 117 20.51 -11.91 -2.85
CA ALA A 117 21.65 -11.01 -3.02
C ALA A 117 21.84 -10.04 -1.83
N GLU A 118 20.73 -9.63 -1.22
CA GLU A 118 20.69 -8.76 -0.03
C GLU A 118 20.88 -9.54 1.30
N GLY A 119 21.20 -10.83 1.21
CA GLY A 119 21.51 -11.69 2.36
C GLY A 119 20.31 -12.09 3.20
N GLN A 120 19.08 -11.94 2.68
CA GLN A 120 17.84 -12.34 3.34
C GLN A 120 17.31 -13.64 2.73
N THR A 121 16.29 -14.24 3.34
CA THR A 121 15.73 -15.54 2.89
C THR A 121 14.26 -15.42 2.55
N VAL A 122 13.86 -15.89 1.37
CA VAL A 122 12.43 -16.10 1.06
C VAL A 122 11.92 -17.28 1.88
N LEU A 123 10.89 -17.06 2.70
CA LEU A 123 10.28 -18.11 3.52
C LEU A 123 9.15 -18.79 2.75
N CYS A 124 8.12 -18.02 2.39
CA CYS A 124 6.95 -18.53 1.69
C CYS A 124 6.16 -17.43 1.00
N TRP A 125 5.24 -17.87 0.16
CA TRP A 125 4.22 -17.04 -0.49
C TRP A 125 2.85 -17.37 0.07
N ARG A 126 1.99 -16.36 0.18
CA ARG A 126 0.57 -16.51 0.51
C ARG A 126 -0.26 -15.75 -0.53
N ASP A 127 -1.24 -16.42 -1.10
CA ASP A 127 -2.26 -15.75 -1.89
C ASP A 127 -3.22 -15.05 -0.93
N VAL A 128 -3.43 -13.74 -1.11
CA VAL A 128 -4.33 -12.99 -0.22
C VAL A 128 -5.76 -13.24 -0.69
N PRO A 129 -6.67 -13.73 0.17
CA PRO A 129 -8.05 -13.90 -0.22
C PRO A 129 -8.67 -12.53 -0.49
N THR A 130 -9.36 -12.40 -1.63
CA THR A 130 -10.10 -11.19 -2.00
C THR A 130 -11.52 -11.53 -2.43
N ASN A 131 -12.43 -10.57 -2.29
CA ASN A 131 -13.81 -10.68 -2.76
C ASN A 131 -14.16 -9.48 -3.65
N ASN A 132 -14.04 -9.68 -4.96
CA ASN A 132 -14.31 -8.63 -5.94
C ASN A 132 -15.78 -8.53 -6.39
N ALA A 133 -16.72 -9.23 -5.74
CA ALA A 133 -18.12 -9.25 -6.16
C ALA A 133 -18.77 -7.85 -6.18
N GLY A 134 -18.36 -6.96 -5.27
CA GLY A 134 -18.83 -5.58 -5.19
C GLY A 134 -18.12 -4.58 -6.10
N LEU A 135 -17.07 -5.01 -6.84
CA LEU A 135 -16.31 -4.12 -7.72
C LEU A 135 -17.01 -3.95 -9.07
N SER A 136 -16.77 -2.80 -9.68
CA SER A 136 -17.21 -2.56 -11.04
C SER A 136 -16.37 -3.32 -12.06
N GLU A 137 -16.91 -3.60 -13.24
CA GLU A 137 -16.20 -4.35 -14.28
C GLU A 137 -14.92 -3.63 -14.76
N GLY A 138 -14.93 -2.29 -14.76
CA GLY A 138 -13.74 -1.51 -15.07
C GLY A 138 -12.63 -1.71 -14.03
N VAL A 139 -13.00 -1.76 -12.74
CA VAL A 139 -12.04 -2.01 -11.65
C VAL A 139 -11.51 -3.45 -11.68
N LYS A 140 -12.38 -4.44 -11.90
CA LYS A 140 -12.01 -5.85 -12.04
C LYS A 140 -11.06 -6.09 -13.22
N ALA A 141 -11.21 -5.33 -14.31
CA ALA A 141 -10.34 -5.45 -15.48
C ALA A 141 -8.87 -5.11 -15.16
N ILE A 142 -8.64 -4.21 -14.19
CA ILE A 142 -7.31 -3.76 -13.77
C ILE A 142 -6.94 -4.23 -12.36
N GLU A 143 -7.71 -5.16 -11.78
CA GLU A 143 -7.42 -5.75 -10.47
C GLU A 143 -6.12 -6.57 -10.51
N PRO A 144 -5.12 -6.25 -9.67
CA PRO A 144 -3.86 -6.99 -9.64
C PRO A 144 -4.03 -8.34 -8.94
N VAL A 145 -3.08 -9.24 -9.16
CA VAL A 145 -2.96 -10.45 -8.33
C VAL A 145 -2.31 -10.04 -7.02
N ILE A 146 -3.04 -10.20 -5.91
CA ILE A 146 -2.57 -9.76 -4.59
C ILE A 146 -1.95 -10.94 -3.84
N ARG A 147 -0.66 -10.82 -3.54
CA ARG A 147 0.09 -11.85 -2.79
C ARG A 147 0.89 -11.23 -1.66
N GLN A 148 1.20 -12.06 -0.68
CA GLN A 148 2.14 -11.76 0.39
C GLN A 148 3.40 -12.61 0.23
N LEU A 149 4.56 -11.95 0.31
CA LEU A 149 5.88 -12.57 0.34
C LEU A 149 6.47 -12.45 1.73
N PHE A 150 6.81 -13.57 2.35
CA PHE A 150 7.43 -13.63 3.66
C PHE A 150 8.94 -13.73 3.52
N VAL A 151 9.67 -12.87 4.23
CA VAL A 151 11.14 -12.80 4.18
C VAL A 151 11.70 -12.93 5.59
N GLY A 152 12.63 -13.85 5.79
CA GLY A 152 13.36 -14.04 7.04
C GLY A 152 14.58 -13.12 7.11
N LYS A 153 14.83 -12.58 8.30
CA LYS A 153 16.00 -11.75 8.62
C LYS A 153 17.27 -12.59 8.57
N GLY A 154 18.20 -12.21 7.71
CA GLY A 154 19.54 -12.77 7.64
C GLY A 154 20.46 -12.29 8.75
N ASP A 155 21.62 -12.94 8.86
CA ASP A 155 22.63 -12.67 9.90
C ASP A 155 23.34 -11.31 9.70
N ASN A 156 23.25 -10.73 8.51
CA ASN A 156 23.77 -9.39 8.21
C ASN A 156 22.92 -8.26 8.81
N CYS A 157 21.77 -8.57 9.42
CA CYS A 157 20.93 -7.59 10.13
C CYS A 157 21.02 -7.81 11.65
N THR A 158 21.66 -6.87 12.35
CA THR A 158 21.92 -6.95 13.80
C THR A 158 20.64 -6.91 14.65
N ASP A 159 19.63 -6.18 14.20
CA ASP A 159 18.38 -5.96 14.90
C ASP A 159 17.22 -5.72 13.91
N GLN A 160 16.03 -5.46 14.44
CA GLN A 160 14.85 -5.19 13.62
C GLN A 160 14.95 -3.87 12.85
N ASP A 161 15.64 -2.85 13.36
CA ASP A 161 15.80 -1.58 12.64
C ASP A 161 16.71 -1.74 11.43
N ALA A 162 17.80 -2.49 11.57
CA ALA A 162 18.66 -2.91 10.46
C ALA A 162 17.86 -3.70 9.42
N PHE A 163 17.00 -4.61 9.87
CA PHE A 163 16.15 -5.37 8.98
C PHE A 163 15.09 -4.51 8.27
N GLU A 164 14.44 -3.55 8.94
CA GLU A 164 13.53 -2.59 8.27
C GLU A 164 14.24 -1.78 7.18
N ARG A 165 15.47 -1.31 7.45
CA ARG A 165 16.28 -0.61 6.45
C ARG A 165 16.59 -1.52 5.27
N LYS A 166 16.96 -2.76 5.54
CA LYS A 166 17.27 -3.74 4.48
C LYS A 166 16.03 -4.10 3.66
N LEU A 167 14.86 -4.28 4.28
CA LEU A 167 13.58 -4.47 3.57
C LEU A 167 13.21 -3.26 2.70
N PHE A 168 13.51 -2.04 3.15
CA PHE A 168 13.35 -0.83 2.34
C PHE A 168 14.24 -0.86 1.09
N VAL A 169 15.51 -1.23 1.24
CA VAL A 169 16.49 -1.38 0.14
C VAL A 169 16.03 -2.46 -0.83
N ILE A 170 15.75 -3.67 -0.34
CA ILE A 170 15.23 -4.79 -1.11
C ILE A 170 14.02 -4.36 -1.94
N ARG A 171 13.02 -3.71 -1.32
CA ARG A 171 11.85 -3.22 -2.04
C ARG A 171 12.23 -2.25 -3.17
N LYS A 172 13.15 -1.32 -2.91
CA LYS A 172 13.60 -0.34 -3.91
C LYS A 172 14.35 -1.01 -5.07
N VAL A 173 15.23 -1.95 -4.77
CA VAL A 173 15.98 -2.71 -5.78
C VAL A 173 15.03 -3.58 -6.61
N ILE A 174 14.06 -4.25 -5.98
CA ILE A 174 13.01 -5.01 -6.67
C ILE A 174 12.22 -4.09 -7.61
N GLU A 175 11.67 -2.97 -7.09
CA GLU A 175 10.89 -2.02 -7.89
C GLU A 175 11.69 -1.58 -9.12
N HIS A 176 12.93 -1.13 -8.96
CA HIS A 176 13.75 -0.68 -10.10
C HIS A 176 14.11 -1.82 -11.07
N THR A 177 14.39 -3.02 -10.55
CA THR A 177 14.83 -4.16 -11.36
C THR A 177 13.68 -4.71 -12.18
N VAL A 178 12.51 -4.90 -11.59
CA VAL A 178 11.31 -5.40 -12.28
C VAL A 178 10.90 -4.45 -13.41
N LEU A 179 10.76 -3.15 -13.11
CA LEU A 179 10.33 -2.17 -14.12
C LEU A 179 11.33 -2.08 -15.28
N ARG A 180 12.64 -2.13 -14.98
CA ARG A 180 13.69 -2.05 -16.01
C ARG A 180 13.77 -3.33 -16.85
N GLN A 181 13.76 -4.51 -16.23
CA GLN A 181 13.99 -5.78 -16.92
C GLN A 181 12.75 -6.24 -17.69
N LEU A 182 11.55 -6.04 -17.13
CA LEU A 182 10.31 -6.51 -17.74
C LEU A 182 9.63 -5.45 -18.61
N ASN A 183 10.08 -4.19 -18.51
CA ASN A 183 9.52 -3.06 -19.27
C ASN A 183 7.98 -2.95 -19.09
N ILE A 184 7.54 -3.01 -17.83
CA ILE A 184 6.14 -2.87 -17.42
C ILE A 184 5.94 -1.57 -16.65
N ASP A 185 4.69 -1.10 -16.58
CA ASP A 185 4.36 0.14 -15.88
C ASP A 185 4.32 -0.07 -14.36
N TYR A 186 4.53 1.02 -13.61
CA TYR A 186 4.47 1.01 -12.14
C TYR A 186 3.11 0.59 -11.59
N ALA A 187 2.03 0.82 -12.36
CA ALA A 187 0.69 0.40 -11.99
C ALA A 187 0.49 -1.13 -12.11
N ASP A 188 1.28 -1.81 -12.95
CA ASP A 188 1.18 -3.27 -13.18
C ASP A 188 1.94 -4.08 -12.13
N PHE A 189 2.96 -3.47 -11.50
CA PHE A 189 3.73 -4.07 -10.40
C PHE A 189 3.99 -3.05 -9.30
N TYR A 190 3.41 -3.29 -8.12
CA TYR A 190 3.52 -2.38 -6.99
C TYR A 190 3.66 -3.11 -5.66
N ILE A 191 4.43 -2.54 -4.74
CA ILE A 191 4.65 -3.09 -3.40
C ILE A 191 4.02 -2.15 -2.35
N PRO A 192 2.74 -2.32 -1.97
CA PRO A 192 2.09 -1.49 -0.97
C PRO A 192 2.88 -1.37 0.34
N SER A 193 3.41 -2.46 0.86
CA SER A 193 4.24 -2.50 2.06
C SER A 193 5.30 -3.58 1.93
N PHE A 194 6.47 -3.36 2.53
CA PHE A 194 7.49 -4.39 2.73
C PHE A 194 8.18 -4.11 4.06
N SER A 195 7.72 -4.75 5.12
CA SER A 195 8.10 -4.40 6.49
C SER A 195 7.89 -5.59 7.44
N SER A 196 8.64 -5.61 8.54
CA SER A 196 8.50 -6.46 9.73
C SER A 196 7.63 -5.82 10.83
N ARG A 197 7.05 -4.64 10.57
CA ARG A 197 6.27 -3.86 11.53
C ARG A 197 4.85 -3.63 11.09
N THR A 198 4.67 -3.27 9.83
CA THR A 198 3.37 -2.81 9.29
C THR A 198 2.99 -3.54 8.01
N LEU A 199 1.68 -3.65 7.78
CA LEU A 199 1.09 -4.26 6.60
C LEU A 199 -0.02 -3.33 6.07
N LEU A 200 -0.03 -3.09 4.77
CA LEU A 200 -1.05 -2.26 4.11
C LEU A 200 -2.07 -3.12 3.36
N TYR A 201 -3.35 -2.88 3.60
CA TYR A 201 -4.47 -3.37 2.80
C TYR A 201 -5.14 -2.17 2.13
N LYS A 202 -5.02 -2.06 0.80
CA LYS A 202 -5.54 -0.92 0.05
C LYS A 202 -5.91 -1.33 -1.37
N GLY A 203 -6.70 -0.53 -2.06
CA GLY A 203 -6.98 -0.77 -3.47
C GLY A 203 -7.85 0.32 -4.06
N MET A 204 -8.18 0.15 -5.34
CA MET A 204 -9.17 0.99 -6.03
C MET A 204 -10.59 0.61 -5.58
N LEU A 205 -10.89 0.94 -4.32
CA LEU A 205 -12.09 0.53 -3.59
C LEU A 205 -12.85 1.78 -3.11
N LEU A 206 -14.15 1.65 -2.93
CA LEU A 206 -14.90 2.57 -2.07
C LEU A 206 -14.50 2.35 -0.61
N ALA A 207 -14.58 3.40 0.21
CA ALA A 207 -14.20 3.35 1.61
C ALA A 207 -14.85 2.16 2.37
N ALA A 208 -16.17 2.01 2.18
CA ALA A 208 -16.95 0.96 2.81
C ALA A 208 -16.60 -0.46 2.34
N GLN A 209 -15.98 -0.62 1.16
CA GLN A 209 -15.68 -1.93 0.57
C GLN A 209 -14.39 -2.56 1.11
N VAL A 210 -13.51 -1.82 1.78
CA VAL A 210 -12.19 -2.33 2.20
C VAL A 210 -12.29 -3.62 3.03
N GLY A 211 -13.19 -3.64 4.02
CA GLY A 211 -13.40 -4.81 4.88
C GLY A 211 -14.12 -5.97 4.20
N ASP A 212 -14.89 -5.71 3.14
CA ASP A 212 -15.61 -6.75 2.40
C ASP A 212 -14.72 -7.36 1.31
N TYR A 213 -13.87 -6.53 0.68
CA TYR A 213 -12.93 -6.92 -0.34
C TYR A 213 -11.76 -7.75 0.22
N TYR A 214 -11.31 -7.44 1.44
CA TYR A 214 -10.28 -8.20 2.15
C TYR A 214 -10.86 -8.97 3.35
N PRO A 215 -11.33 -10.22 3.14
CA PRO A 215 -11.84 -11.08 4.22
C PRO A 215 -10.90 -11.23 5.41
N ASP A 216 -9.58 -11.16 5.19
CA ASP A 216 -8.58 -11.13 6.27
C ASP A 216 -8.99 -10.16 7.37
N LEU A 217 -9.37 -8.92 7.02
CA LEU A 217 -9.68 -7.85 7.98
C LEU A 217 -10.90 -8.13 8.87
N GLN A 218 -11.69 -9.16 8.56
CA GLN A 218 -12.85 -9.60 9.36
C GLN A 218 -12.49 -10.74 10.33
N ASP A 219 -11.30 -11.31 10.23
CA ASP A 219 -10.83 -12.40 11.11
C ASP A 219 -10.42 -11.84 12.48
N GLU A 220 -10.97 -12.39 13.57
CA GLU A 220 -10.71 -11.93 14.94
C GLU A 220 -9.23 -12.04 15.36
N ARG A 221 -8.44 -12.89 14.69
CA ARG A 221 -6.99 -13.03 14.92
C ARG A 221 -6.21 -11.86 14.33
N MET A 222 -6.81 -11.09 13.41
CA MET A 222 -6.23 -9.84 12.93
C MET A 222 -6.30 -8.79 14.04
N VAL A 223 -5.21 -8.67 14.80
CA VAL A 223 -5.13 -7.74 15.92
C VAL A 223 -4.08 -6.68 15.65
N THR A 224 -4.39 -5.45 16.04
CA THR A 224 -3.46 -4.32 15.91
C THR A 224 -3.66 -3.32 17.04
N ALA A 225 -2.63 -2.54 17.36
CA ALA A 225 -2.75 -1.41 18.28
C ALA A 225 -2.84 -0.07 17.54
N LEU A 226 -2.67 -0.07 16.21
CA LEU A 226 -2.76 1.11 15.36
C LEU A 226 -3.45 0.75 14.05
N ALA A 227 -4.46 1.53 13.68
CA ALA A 227 -5.08 1.52 12.37
C ALA A 227 -5.09 2.95 11.83
N LEU A 228 -4.44 3.18 10.69
CA LEU A 228 -4.52 4.45 9.95
C LEU A 228 -5.21 4.18 8.62
N VAL A 229 -6.25 4.95 8.33
CA VAL A 229 -7.12 4.75 7.17
C VAL A 229 -7.19 5.99 6.31
N HIS A 230 -7.43 5.79 5.03
CA HIS A 230 -7.59 6.86 4.07
C HIS A 230 -8.63 6.53 3.00
N GLN A 231 -9.43 7.53 2.64
CA GLN A 231 -10.30 7.55 1.47
C GLN A 231 -9.84 8.67 0.54
N ARG A 232 -9.53 8.30 -0.70
CA ARG A 232 -9.09 9.23 -1.75
C ARG A 232 -10.27 9.83 -2.49
N PHE A 233 -10.09 11.08 -2.91
CA PHE A 233 -10.87 11.82 -3.89
C PHE A 233 -9.87 12.29 -4.97
N SER A 234 -10.10 11.95 -6.23
CA SER A 234 -9.20 12.24 -7.35
C SER A 234 -9.84 13.24 -8.30
N THR A 235 -9.18 14.37 -8.49
CA THR A 235 -9.47 15.30 -9.61
C THR A 235 -8.90 14.82 -10.94
N ASN A 236 -8.10 13.75 -10.95
CA ASN A 236 -7.58 13.10 -12.15
C ASN A 236 -8.44 11.87 -12.51
N THR A 237 -8.92 11.81 -13.76
CA THR A 237 -9.91 10.85 -14.28
C THR A 237 -9.43 9.40 -14.48
N PHE A 238 -8.22 9.03 -14.04
CA PHE A 238 -7.69 7.67 -14.20
C PHE A 238 -7.13 7.13 -12.88
N PRO A 239 -8.01 6.66 -11.97
CA PRO A 239 -7.57 5.99 -10.74
C PRO A 239 -6.84 4.67 -11.06
N THR A 240 -5.78 4.39 -10.30
CA THR A 240 -5.04 3.13 -10.35
C THR A 240 -4.85 2.58 -8.92
N TRP A 241 -4.69 1.27 -8.81
CA TRP A 241 -4.60 0.56 -7.51
C TRP A 241 -3.43 1.03 -6.65
N ASP A 242 -2.29 1.36 -7.26
CA ASP A 242 -1.06 1.79 -6.59
C ASP A 242 -1.20 3.18 -5.92
N LEU A 243 -2.04 4.06 -6.50
CA LEU A 243 -2.30 5.42 -6.02
C LEU A 243 -3.28 5.50 -4.85
N ALA A 244 -3.99 4.40 -4.53
CA ALA A 244 -4.76 4.31 -3.31
C ALA A 244 -3.84 4.54 -2.09
N GLN A 245 -4.37 5.18 -1.05
CA GLN A 245 -3.65 5.41 0.20
C GLN A 245 -4.26 4.55 1.31
N PRO A 246 -3.55 4.27 2.43
CA PRO A 246 -2.26 4.83 2.87
C PRO A 246 -1.05 4.57 1.96
N PHE A 247 -0.04 5.42 2.06
CA PHE A 247 1.32 5.07 1.64
C PHE A 247 2.10 4.49 2.83
N ARG A 248 3.29 3.97 2.55
CA ARG A 248 4.13 3.19 3.48
C ARG A 248 4.34 3.84 4.86
N MET A 249 4.38 5.17 4.91
CA MET A 249 4.62 5.94 6.15
C MET A 249 3.68 7.13 6.32
N ILE A 250 2.80 7.40 5.35
CA ILE A 250 2.02 8.65 5.30
C ILE A 250 0.63 8.42 4.70
N CYS A 251 -0.36 9.10 5.28
CA CYS A 251 -1.61 9.44 4.62
C CYS A 251 -1.65 10.94 4.42
N HIS A 252 -2.08 11.39 3.26
CA HIS A 252 -2.09 12.78 2.88
C HIS A 252 -3.47 13.18 2.40
N ASN A 253 -4.10 14.08 3.16
CA ASN A 253 -5.33 14.76 2.80
C ASN A 253 -5.00 16.20 2.42
N GLY A 254 -5.12 16.51 1.14
CA GLY A 254 -4.78 17.81 0.55
C GLY A 254 -3.92 17.65 -0.70
N GLU A 255 -3.34 18.77 -1.15
CA GLU A 255 -2.49 18.83 -2.34
C GLU A 255 -1.14 19.49 -2.05
N ILE A 256 -0.06 18.94 -2.61
CA ILE A 256 1.27 19.54 -2.55
C ILE A 256 1.45 20.49 -3.74
N ASN A 257 1.05 21.74 -3.58
CA ASN A 257 1.11 22.78 -4.64
C ASN A 257 2.54 23.15 -5.11
N THR A 258 3.57 22.75 -4.36
CA THR A 258 5.00 22.96 -4.69
C THR A 258 5.69 21.73 -5.28
N LEU A 259 4.92 20.70 -5.67
CA LEU A 259 5.43 19.36 -6.05
C LEU A 259 6.59 19.41 -7.06
N ARG A 260 6.45 20.16 -8.15
CA ARG A 260 7.50 20.28 -9.18
C ARG A 260 8.81 20.83 -8.62
N GLY A 261 8.72 21.84 -7.74
CA GLY A 261 9.89 22.40 -7.07
C GLY A 261 10.58 21.37 -6.18
N ASN A 262 9.79 20.63 -5.38
CA ASN A 262 10.30 19.59 -4.49
C ASN A 262 11.00 18.47 -5.27
N ILE A 263 10.42 18.02 -6.38
CA ILE A 263 11.02 17.00 -7.26
C ILE A 263 12.38 17.48 -7.79
N ASN A 264 12.44 18.71 -8.32
CA ASN A 264 13.68 19.27 -8.87
C ASN A 264 14.77 19.41 -7.80
N TRP A 265 14.41 19.85 -6.59
CA TRP A 265 15.35 19.94 -5.47
C TRP A 265 15.87 18.57 -5.02
N MET A 266 15.02 17.55 -5.00
CA MET A 266 15.45 16.18 -4.69
C MET A 266 16.38 15.62 -5.76
N ALA A 267 16.05 15.84 -7.04
CA ALA A 267 16.91 15.41 -8.16
C ALA A 267 18.30 16.06 -8.09
N ALA A 268 18.37 17.36 -7.80
CA ALA A 268 19.64 18.08 -7.67
C ALA A 268 20.48 17.59 -6.48
N ARG A 269 19.84 17.15 -5.40
CA ARG A 269 20.52 16.67 -4.19
C ARG A 269 20.93 15.19 -4.27
N ARG A 270 20.38 14.41 -5.21
CA ARG A 270 20.55 12.96 -5.28
C ARG A 270 22.01 12.51 -5.20
N HIS A 271 22.89 13.13 -6.00
CA HIS A 271 24.32 12.75 -6.05
C HIS A 271 25.13 13.19 -4.83
N ALA A 272 24.58 14.07 -3.99
CA ALA A 272 25.22 14.53 -2.76
C ALA A 272 24.62 13.89 -1.50
N MET A 273 23.66 12.98 -1.65
CA MET A 273 23.08 12.27 -0.52
C MET A 273 24.10 11.26 0.04
N ALA A 274 24.24 11.28 1.35
CA ALA A 274 25.01 10.29 2.10
C ALA A 274 24.19 9.85 3.31
N SER A 275 24.35 8.61 3.74
CA SER A 275 23.67 8.06 4.90
C SER A 275 24.57 7.08 5.62
N GLU A 276 24.85 7.31 6.90
CA GLU A 276 25.60 6.37 7.75
C GLU A 276 24.84 5.05 7.95
N TYR A 277 23.51 5.07 7.80
CA TYR A 277 22.66 3.90 8.03
C TYR A 277 22.40 3.05 6.79
N LEU A 278 22.46 3.65 5.59
CA LEU A 278 22.32 2.93 4.33
C LEU A 278 23.69 2.59 3.72
N GLY A 279 24.70 3.43 3.94
CA GLY A 279 26.04 3.18 3.41
C GLY A 279 26.02 2.97 1.90
N GLU A 280 26.59 1.84 1.46
CA GLU A 280 26.64 1.44 0.05
C GLU A 280 25.25 1.12 -0.54
N ASP A 281 24.24 0.79 0.27
CA ASP A 281 22.86 0.56 -0.22
C ASP A 281 22.19 1.83 -0.79
N LEU A 282 22.82 3.00 -0.61
CA LEU A 282 22.30 4.27 -1.10
C LEU A 282 22.58 4.50 -2.60
N ASP A 283 23.62 3.86 -3.14
CA ASP A 283 24.11 4.05 -4.51
C ASP A 283 23.33 3.20 -5.54
#